data_AF-A0A2S1JSB8-F1
#
_entry.id   AF-A0A2S1JSB8-F1
#
_cell.length_a   1.000
_cell.length_b   1.000
_cell.length_c   1.000
_cell.angle_alpha   90.00
_cell.angle_beta   90.00
_cell.angle_gamma   90.00
#
_symmetry.space_group_name_H-M   'P 1'
#
loop_
_entity.id
_entity.type
_entity.pdbx_description
1 polymer ?
#
loop_
_entity_poly.entity_id
_entity_poly.type
_entity_poly.pdbx_seq_one_letter_code
_entity_poly.pdbx_strand_id
1 'polypeptide(L)'
;MLVQFNLYYDYETEQGTNDHAKYALELQRRLTYSTPIRYTQVLATHNSYNSDAYGAIWLGSEQSVRVKDQIDIGAEIIELDLHQFSGDQYFCHGSFYCNFWLDPQRVPIATVLGDLRDWAYKQDQYGTNRTVIVHIENAVSSGAQVTFKNHLIDQIGLEYIYTPQDYREDFPNGVEVTNYKRTSLPSRELSRETVRKHDGVNGKKRFVFFWTKNDSNIGDDNESFDVIFDGWGGLDRHWKSGDDDSLDNWDDGINTVEHYDVSATDSRFQNKGLWSWGEGEPNDHGNGEDCAVIRSDGRFNDRQCDRSYSFACKRRLNGELHVNDLKDDGAIDYPVMWSLTTRKSTWSNGESECQALGAQWHFDVPRNMMEALALKSKLAAASETAAWIAYTDQDSEGAIEGDFIITTVDY
;
A
#
# COMPACT_ATOMS: atom_id res chain seq x y z
N MET A 1 -3.83 22.32 -3.10
CA MET A 1 -3.61 20.93 -3.52
C MET A 1 -3.14 20.09 -2.33
N LEU A 2 -1.85 19.78 -2.14
CA LEU A 2 -1.41 18.74 -1.18
C LEU A 2 -1.78 18.95 0.31
N VAL A 3 -1.75 20.19 0.85
CA VAL A 3 -2.19 20.51 2.22
C VAL A 3 -3.64 20.11 2.50
N GLN A 4 -4.55 20.29 1.54
CA GLN A 4 -5.97 19.95 1.71
C GLN A 4 -6.19 18.44 1.82
N PHE A 5 -5.29 17.66 1.22
CA PHE A 5 -5.28 16.20 1.30
C PHE A 5 -4.47 15.66 2.47
N ASN A 6 -4.05 16.51 3.41
CA ASN A 6 -3.24 16.08 4.55
C ASN A 6 -1.83 15.57 4.14
N LEU A 7 -1.38 15.89 2.92
CA LEU A 7 -0.10 15.47 2.35
C LEU A 7 1.01 16.48 2.72
N TYR A 8 1.21 16.67 4.03
CA TYR A 8 2.15 17.64 4.61
C TYR A 8 3.62 17.24 4.51
N TYR A 9 3.90 16.04 4.01
CA TYR A 9 5.22 15.47 3.93
C TYR A 9 6.05 16.00 2.75
N ASP A 10 5.47 16.87 1.92
CA ASP A 10 6.13 17.41 0.73
C ASP A 10 6.94 18.69 0.96
N TYR A 11 6.89 19.26 2.16
CA TYR A 11 7.41 20.60 2.45
C TYR A 11 8.86 20.62 2.97
N GLU A 12 9.48 19.46 3.22
CA GLU A 12 10.82 19.36 3.83
C GLU A 12 11.89 18.79 2.87
N THR A 13 11.59 18.57 1.58
CA THR A 13 12.60 18.11 0.62
C THR A 13 13.19 19.29 -0.15
N GLU A 14 14.53 19.38 -0.25
CA GLU A 14 15.23 20.42 -1.03
C GLU A 14 15.05 20.23 -2.57
N GLN A 15 14.30 19.22 -3.00
CA GLN A 15 14.10 18.84 -4.39
C GLN A 15 12.68 19.17 -4.86
N GLY A 16 12.52 19.60 -6.12
CA GLY A 16 11.22 19.89 -6.69
C GLY A 16 10.34 18.64 -6.83
N THR A 17 9.05 18.76 -6.55
CA THR A 17 8.10 17.64 -6.54
C THR A 17 7.08 17.79 -7.66
N ASN A 18 6.59 16.67 -8.20
CA ASN A 18 5.41 16.68 -9.06
C ASN A 18 4.16 16.54 -8.18
N ASP A 19 3.63 17.68 -7.72
CA ASP A 19 2.50 17.72 -6.79
C ASP A 19 1.27 17.01 -7.34
N HIS A 20 1.06 17.06 -8.66
CA HIS A 20 -0.11 16.46 -9.31
C HIS A 20 -0.04 14.93 -9.29
N ALA A 21 1.12 14.38 -9.64
CA ALA A 21 1.39 12.95 -9.53
C ALA A 21 1.20 12.43 -8.10
N LYS A 22 1.64 13.21 -7.10
CA LYS A 22 1.48 12.86 -5.68
C LYS A 22 0.04 12.90 -5.22
N TYR A 23 -0.72 13.87 -5.71
CA TYR A 23 -2.16 13.92 -5.48
C TYR A 23 -2.85 12.68 -6.06
N ALA A 24 -2.57 12.31 -7.32
CA ALA A 24 -3.10 11.10 -7.93
C ALA A 24 -2.71 9.82 -7.15
N LEU A 25 -1.49 9.76 -6.62
CA LEU A 25 -1.01 8.64 -5.81
C LEU A 25 -1.76 8.54 -4.48
N GLU A 26 -2.05 9.67 -3.86
CA GLU A 26 -2.85 9.70 -2.65
C GLU A 26 -4.29 9.21 -2.91
N LEU A 27 -4.92 9.65 -4.01
CA LEU A 27 -6.24 9.13 -4.40
C LEU A 27 -6.21 7.61 -4.59
N GLN A 28 -5.18 7.08 -5.25
CA GLN A 28 -4.96 5.62 -5.39
C GLN A 28 -4.82 4.91 -4.04
N ARG A 29 -4.12 5.52 -3.08
CA ARG A 29 -4.00 4.96 -1.72
C ARG A 29 -5.33 4.94 -0.99
N ARG A 30 -6.09 6.03 -1.05
CA ARG A 30 -7.43 6.13 -0.43
C ARG A 30 -8.39 5.11 -1.03
N LEU A 31 -8.37 4.98 -2.36
CA LEU A 31 -9.15 4.00 -3.11
C LEU A 31 -8.89 2.56 -2.63
N THR A 32 -7.67 2.27 -2.18
CA THR A 32 -7.24 0.94 -1.71
C THR A 32 -7.26 0.79 -0.18
N TYR A 33 -7.78 1.76 0.57
CA TYR A 33 -7.68 1.80 2.04
C TYR A 33 -8.28 0.57 2.74
N SER A 34 -9.45 0.12 2.29
CA SER A 34 -10.14 -1.08 2.80
C SER A 34 -9.77 -2.36 2.04
N THR A 35 -8.92 -2.28 1.01
CA THR A 35 -8.53 -3.43 0.20
C THR A 35 -7.49 -4.26 0.96
N PRO A 36 -7.64 -5.59 1.06
CA PRO A 36 -6.62 -6.43 1.65
C PRO A 36 -5.28 -6.28 0.92
N ILE A 37 -4.18 -6.22 1.66
CA ILE A 37 -2.85 -5.86 1.14
C ILE A 37 -2.46 -6.75 -0.03
N ARG A 38 -2.80 -8.04 -0.02
CA ARG A 38 -2.53 -8.98 -1.12
C ARG A 38 -3.08 -8.53 -2.48
N TYR A 39 -4.16 -7.76 -2.47
CA TYR A 39 -4.85 -7.28 -3.68
C TYR A 39 -4.62 -5.80 -3.95
N THR A 40 -3.71 -5.18 -3.20
CA THR A 40 -3.21 -3.84 -3.50
C THR A 40 -1.93 -3.93 -4.34
N GLN A 41 -1.46 -2.80 -4.84
CA GLN A 41 -0.16 -2.67 -5.49
C GLN A 41 0.62 -1.62 -4.71
N VAL A 42 1.66 -2.07 -4.05
CA VAL A 42 2.44 -1.26 -3.13
C VAL A 42 3.84 -1.05 -3.68
N LEU A 43 4.25 0.21 -3.65
CA LEU A 43 5.64 0.57 -3.85
C LEU A 43 6.39 0.36 -2.54
N ALA A 44 7.58 -0.20 -2.66
CA ALA A 44 8.41 -0.58 -1.54
C ALA A 44 9.85 -0.11 -1.75
N THR A 45 10.66 -0.11 -0.69
CA THR A 45 12.09 0.20 -0.75
C THR A 45 12.92 -0.95 -0.23
N HIS A 46 13.92 -1.33 -1.04
CA HIS A 46 14.90 -2.36 -0.69
C HIS A 46 16.00 -1.75 0.17
N ASN A 47 16.46 -2.48 1.19
CA ASN A 47 17.54 -2.07 2.10
C ASN A 47 17.41 -0.61 2.55
N SER A 48 16.23 -0.24 3.05
CA SER A 48 15.81 1.15 3.27
C SER A 48 16.75 1.93 4.20
N TYR A 49 17.43 1.22 5.10
CA TYR A 49 18.41 1.77 6.03
C TYR A 49 19.76 2.09 5.39
N ASN A 50 20.11 1.49 4.25
CA ASN A 50 21.40 1.67 3.58
C ASN A 50 21.42 3.01 2.82
N SER A 51 21.42 4.10 3.59
CA SER A 51 21.35 5.46 3.08
C SER A 51 22.54 6.32 3.49
N ASP A 52 23.04 7.12 2.56
CA ASP A 52 24.06 8.14 2.83
C ASP A 52 23.57 9.22 3.82
N ALA A 53 22.25 9.43 3.95
CA ALA A 53 21.61 10.31 4.93
C ALA A 53 21.79 9.83 6.39
N TYR A 54 22.20 8.58 6.59
CA TYR A 54 22.64 8.03 7.88
C TYR A 54 24.17 8.06 8.07
N GLY A 55 24.92 8.62 7.12
CA GLY A 55 26.38 8.66 7.15
C GLY A 55 27.04 7.40 6.59
N ALA A 56 26.29 6.54 5.89
CA ALA A 56 26.88 5.42 5.15
C ALA A 56 27.89 5.95 4.12
N ILE A 57 29.11 5.41 4.08
CA ILE A 57 30.14 5.87 3.14
C ILE A 57 29.66 5.61 1.71
N TRP A 58 29.75 6.65 0.88
CA TRP A 58 29.32 6.81 -0.52
C TRP A 58 29.66 5.66 -1.51
N LEU A 59 30.46 4.66 -1.12
CA LEU A 59 30.89 3.53 -1.96
C LEU A 59 29.96 2.32 -1.86
N GLY A 60 28.65 2.53 -1.71
CA GLY A 60 27.66 1.45 -1.64
C GLY A 60 26.31 1.79 -0.98
N SER A 61 26.00 3.08 -0.77
CA SER A 61 24.66 3.48 -0.34
C SER A 61 23.64 3.18 -1.43
N GLU A 62 22.53 2.59 -1.02
CA GLU A 62 21.45 2.16 -1.91
C GLU A 62 20.28 3.15 -1.93
N GLN A 63 20.23 4.04 -0.94
CA GLN A 63 19.24 5.11 -0.83
C GLN A 63 19.94 6.45 -0.55
N SER A 64 19.32 7.55 -0.98
CA SER A 64 19.82 8.92 -0.76
C SER A 64 19.08 9.70 0.33
N VAL A 65 18.01 9.12 0.88
CA VAL A 65 17.13 9.73 1.88
C VAL A 65 16.82 8.77 3.02
N ARG A 66 16.45 9.29 4.20
CA ARG A 66 16.17 8.47 5.39
C ARG A 66 14.87 7.67 5.22
N VAL A 67 14.72 6.63 6.02
CA VAL A 67 13.55 5.72 5.96
C VAL A 67 12.22 6.46 6.07
N LYS A 68 12.09 7.44 6.98
CA LYS A 68 10.86 8.24 7.10
C LYS A 68 10.57 9.05 5.82
N ASP A 69 11.61 9.52 5.14
CA ASP A 69 11.48 10.31 3.92
C ASP A 69 11.13 9.41 2.74
N GLN A 70 11.63 8.17 2.70
CA GLN A 70 11.22 7.14 1.73
C GLN A 70 9.73 6.81 1.85
N ILE A 71 9.25 6.64 3.09
CA ILE A 71 7.83 6.46 3.37
C ILE A 71 7.06 7.69 2.87
N ASP A 72 7.51 8.89 3.20
CA ASP A 72 6.88 10.14 2.79
C ASP A 72 6.84 10.37 1.27
N ILE A 73 7.88 9.95 0.53
CA ILE A 73 7.86 9.91 -0.94
C ILE A 73 6.77 8.98 -1.43
N GLY A 74 6.67 7.80 -0.82
CA GLY A 74 5.52 6.95 -1.04
C GLY A 74 5.69 5.46 -0.82
N ALA A 75 6.79 5.03 -0.22
CA ALA A 75 6.95 3.63 0.15
C ALA A 75 5.90 3.23 1.19
N GLU A 76 5.20 2.12 0.94
CA GLU A 76 4.25 1.52 1.88
C GLU A 76 4.80 0.26 2.53
N ILE A 77 5.85 -0.32 1.93
CA ILE A 77 6.66 -1.37 2.52
C ILE A 77 8.12 -0.92 2.52
N ILE A 78 8.82 -1.14 3.63
CA ILE A 78 10.26 -0.89 3.74
C ILE A 78 10.97 -2.17 4.18
N GLU A 79 12.13 -2.44 3.60
CA GLU A 79 13.00 -3.56 3.99
C GLU A 79 14.14 -3.10 4.90
N LEU A 80 14.38 -3.85 5.98
CA LEU A 80 15.42 -3.60 6.98
C LEU A 80 16.19 -4.89 7.33
N ASP A 81 17.52 -4.89 7.26
CA ASP A 81 18.29 -6.11 7.48
C ASP A 81 18.87 -6.14 8.88
N LEU A 82 18.23 -6.88 9.76
CA LEU A 82 18.63 -6.96 11.15
C LEU A 82 19.89 -7.83 11.29
N HIS A 83 20.95 -7.23 11.81
CA HIS A 83 22.21 -7.88 12.13
C HIS A 83 22.65 -7.58 13.57
N GLN A 84 23.49 -8.46 14.12
CA GLN A 84 24.10 -8.27 15.45
C GLN A 84 25.61 -8.43 15.38
N PHE A 85 26.34 -7.51 16.01
CA PHE A 85 27.79 -7.57 16.12
C PHE A 85 28.25 -7.14 17.51
N SER A 86 29.11 -7.94 18.15
CA SER A 86 29.63 -7.66 19.50
C SER A 86 28.57 -7.39 20.59
N GLY A 87 27.34 -7.89 20.40
CA GLY A 87 26.23 -7.72 21.34
C GLY A 87 25.27 -6.59 20.99
N ASP A 88 25.68 -5.67 20.11
CA ASP A 88 24.87 -4.55 19.65
C ASP A 88 24.14 -4.90 18.36
N GLN A 89 22.96 -4.31 18.16
CA GLN A 89 22.10 -4.53 16.99
C GLN A 89 22.15 -3.36 16.03
N TYR A 90 22.25 -3.68 14.74
CA TYR A 90 22.37 -2.74 13.64
C TYR A 90 21.52 -3.21 12.46
N PHE A 91 21.16 -2.28 11.58
CA PHE A 91 20.77 -2.60 10.23
C PHE A 91 21.99 -2.59 9.32
N CYS A 92 22.20 -3.69 8.56
CA CYS A 92 23.37 -3.88 7.70
C CYS A 92 23.18 -5.02 6.69
N HIS A 93 23.64 -4.83 5.44
CA HIS A 93 23.53 -5.83 4.35
C HIS A 93 24.86 -6.56 4.15
N GLY A 94 24.80 -7.88 4.00
CA GLY A 94 25.97 -8.70 3.63
C GLY A 94 26.88 -9.04 4.82
N SER A 95 26.89 -10.32 5.20
CA SER A 95 27.59 -10.85 6.39
C SER A 95 29.10 -10.55 6.48
N PHE A 96 29.78 -10.30 5.36
CA PHE A 96 31.18 -9.91 5.37
C PHE A 96 31.38 -8.47 5.89
N TYR A 97 30.57 -7.52 5.39
CA TYR A 97 30.64 -6.13 5.78
C TYR A 97 30.15 -5.97 7.22
N CYS A 98 29.01 -6.61 7.55
CA CYS A 98 28.38 -6.51 8.86
C CYS A 98 29.20 -7.10 10.01
N ASN A 99 30.26 -7.87 9.74
CA ASN A 99 31.18 -8.42 10.76
C ASN A 99 32.54 -7.70 10.82
N PHE A 100 32.74 -6.63 10.06
CA PHE A 100 33.99 -5.88 10.02
C PHE A 100 33.99 -4.68 10.99
N TRP A 101 35.10 -4.48 11.72
CA TRP A 101 35.18 -3.51 12.82
C TRP A 101 35.13 -2.03 12.39
N LEU A 102 35.31 -1.76 11.10
CA LEU A 102 35.30 -0.42 10.49
C LEU A 102 34.22 -0.30 9.40
N ASP A 103 33.16 -1.10 9.49
CA ASP A 103 32.10 -1.09 8.48
C ASP A 103 31.32 0.23 8.50
N PRO A 104 31.37 1.02 7.41
CA PRO A 104 30.61 2.26 7.32
C PRO A 104 29.11 2.09 7.07
N GLN A 105 28.62 0.87 6.81
CA GLN A 105 27.21 0.63 6.44
C GLN A 105 26.33 0.21 7.63
N ARG A 106 26.90 0.07 8.84
CA ARG A 106 26.11 -0.25 10.03
C ARG A 106 25.36 0.96 10.52
N VAL A 107 24.03 0.89 10.42
CA VAL A 107 23.14 1.90 11.01
C VAL A 107 22.59 1.36 12.33
N PRO A 108 22.83 2.01 13.48
CA PRO A 108 22.26 1.57 14.74
C PRO A 108 20.73 1.47 14.65
N ILE A 109 20.14 0.38 15.13
CA ILE A 109 18.67 0.20 15.05
C ILE A 109 17.92 1.37 15.69
N ALA A 110 18.48 1.95 16.76
CA ALA A 110 17.91 3.08 17.47
C ALA A 110 17.70 4.31 16.59
N THR A 111 18.55 4.51 15.58
CA THR A 111 18.44 5.62 14.64
C THR A 111 17.22 5.44 13.74
N VAL A 112 17.06 4.27 13.14
CA VAL A 112 15.95 3.98 12.20
C VAL A 112 14.62 3.83 12.94
N LEU A 113 14.58 3.13 14.07
CA LEU A 113 13.37 3.02 14.89
C LEU A 113 12.94 4.38 15.45
N GLY A 114 13.90 5.26 15.75
CA GLY A 114 13.63 6.66 16.10
C GLY A 114 12.96 7.44 14.96
N ASP A 115 13.44 7.30 13.71
CA ASP A 115 12.79 7.90 12.54
C ASP A 115 11.37 7.36 12.33
N LEU A 116 11.13 6.06 12.53
CA LEU A 116 9.78 5.47 12.45
C LEU A 116 8.85 6.02 13.53
N ARG A 117 9.31 6.13 14.78
CA ARG A 117 8.52 6.75 15.86
C ARG A 117 8.19 8.21 15.53
N ASP A 118 9.18 8.98 15.10
CA ASP A 118 9.00 10.39 14.79
C ASP A 118 8.03 10.58 13.61
N TRP A 119 8.10 9.69 12.60
CA TRP A 119 7.12 9.65 11.51
C TRP A 119 5.71 9.37 12.02
N ALA A 120 5.52 8.33 12.84
CA ALA A 120 4.21 7.98 13.40
C ALA A 120 3.62 9.11 14.26
N TYR A 121 4.46 9.79 15.06
CA TYR A 121 4.05 10.96 15.83
C TYR A 121 3.58 12.10 14.92
N LYS A 122 4.31 12.41 13.85
CA LYS A 122 3.87 13.40 12.85
C LYS A 122 2.53 12.98 12.24
N GLN A 123 2.35 11.71 11.88
CA GLN A 123 1.09 11.22 11.32
C GLN A 123 -0.10 11.39 12.30
N ASP A 124 0.11 11.19 13.61
CA ASP A 124 -0.91 11.45 14.63
C ASP A 124 -1.27 12.94 14.73
N GLN A 125 -0.27 13.83 14.69
CA GLN A 125 -0.49 15.28 14.76
C GLN A 125 -1.34 15.80 13.60
N TYR A 126 -1.17 15.22 12.41
CA TYR A 126 -1.93 15.59 11.22
C TYR A 126 -3.20 14.75 11.03
N GLY A 127 -3.40 13.67 11.80
CA GLY A 127 -4.59 12.82 11.67
C GLY A 127 -4.62 12.01 10.36
N THR A 128 -3.46 11.57 9.87
CA THR A 128 -3.41 10.74 8.65
C THR A 128 -3.78 9.28 8.96
N ASN A 129 -4.29 8.57 7.94
CA ASN A 129 -4.59 7.14 7.99
C ASN A 129 -3.44 6.25 7.48
N ARG A 130 -2.25 6.83 7.26
CA ARG A 130 -1.10 6.12 6.68
C ARG A 130 -0.59 5.02 7.61
N THR A 131 -0.24 3.90 6.99
CA THR A 131 0.35 2.72 7.61
C THR A 131 1.57 2.29 6.82
N VAL A 132 2.48 1.56 7.44
CA VAL A 132 3.69 1.01 6.81
C VAL A 132 3.85 -0.44 7.22
N ILE A 133 4.12 -1.31 6.26
CA ILE A 133 4.55 -2.67 6.54
C ILE A 133 6.07 -2.66 6.57
N VAL A 134 6.66 -3.18 7.64
CA VAL A 134 8.11 -3.21 7.81
C VAL A 134 8.57 -4.65 7.67
N HIS A 135 9.22 -4.93 6.55
CA HIS A 135 9.89 -6.19 6.30
C HIS A 135 11.26 -6.17 6.97
N ILE A 136 11.54 -7.18 7.79
CA ILE A 136 12.84 -7.39 8.41
C ILE A 136 13.51 -8.61 7.78
N GLU A 137 14.61 -8.43 7.04
CA GLU A 137 15.49 -9.57 6.72
C GLU A 137 16.29 -9.91 7.98
N ASN A 138 16.07 -11.11 8.53
CA ASN A 138 16.56 -11.49 9.85
C ASN A 138 17.81 -12.37 9.75
N ALA A 139 18.93 -11.86 10.27
CA ALA A 139 20.20 -12.57 10.37
C ALA A 139 20.66 -12.80 11.82
N VAL A 140 19.75 -12.75 12.81
CA VAL A 140 20.09 -12.84 14.23
C VAL A 140 19.50 -14.07 14.93
N SER A 141 20.12 -14.47 16.05
CA SER A 141 19.69 -15.63 16.85
C SER A 141 18.34 -15.41 17.55
N SER A 142 17.70 -16.48 18.03
CA SER A 142 16.41 -16.39 18.74
C SER A 142 16.44 -15.45 19.95
N GLY A 143 17.52 -15.47 20.75
CA GLY A 143 17.69 -14.55 21.88
C GLY A 143 17.82 -13.09 21.43
N ALA A 144 18.52 -12.84 20.33
CA ALA A 144 18.65 -11.51 19.73
C ALA A 144 17.31 -10.99 19.18
N GLN A 145 16.44 -11.86 18.69
CA GLN A 145 15.11 -11.47 18.24
C GLN A 145 14.24 -10.95 19.38
N VAL A 146 14.34 -11.55 20.57
CA VAL A 146 13.65 -11.04 21.77
C VAL A 146 14.19 -9.67 22.17
N THR A 147 15.51 -9.46 22.07
CA THR A 147 16.11 -8.12 22.26
C THR A 147 15.57 -7.11 21.27
N PHE A 148 15.46 -7.48 19.99
CA PHE A 148 14.92 -6.59 18.95
C PHE A 148 13.43 -6.27 19.18
N LYS A 149 12.62 -7.27 19.55
CA LYS A 149 11.22 -7.07 19.96
C LYS A 149 11.10 -6.00 21.06
N ASN A 150 11.97 -6.08 22.08
CA ASN A 150 11.96 -5.10 23.16
C ASN A 150 12.35 -3.71 22.65
N HIS A 151 13.32 -3.59 21.74
CA HIS A 151 13.66 -2.31 21.11
C HIS A 151 12.49 -1.72 20.31
N LEU A 152 11.72 -2.54 19.59
CA LEU A 152 10.49 -2.07 18.91
C LEU A 152 9.52 -1.44 19.91
N ILE A 153 9.22 -2.15 21.00
CA ILE A 153 8.29 -1.68 22.03
C ILE A 153 8.82 -0.41 22.71
N ASP A 154 10.09 -0.41 23.11
CA ASP A 154 10.69 0.69 23.88
C ASP A 154 10.88 1.96 23.06
N GLN A 155 11.14 1.84 21.75
CA GLN A 155 11.47 2.98 20.90
C GLN A 155 10.32 3.47 20.04
N ILE A 156 9.47 2.57 19.54
CA ILE A 156 8.29 2.95 18.74
C ILE A 156 7.06 3.06 19.63
N GLY A 157 6.84 2.09 20.51
CA GLY A 157 5.63 1.97 21.32
C GLY A 157 4.65 0.95 20.76
N LEU A 158 4.17 0.03 21.61
CA LEU A 158 3.25 -1.04 21.23
C LEU A 158 1.91 -0.50 20.69
N GLU A 159 1.52 0.71 21.09
CA GLU A 159 0.33 1.40 20.60
C GLU A 159 0.39 1.72 19.09
N TYR A 160 1.57 1.80 18.49
CA TYR A 160 1.73 2.02 17.04
C TYR A 160 1.93 0.72 16.26
N ILE A 161 2.07 -0.43 16.93
CA ILE A 161 2.39 -1.70 16.29
C ILE A 161 1.16 -2.61 16.30
N TYR A 162 0.72 -3.00 15.11
CA TYR A 162 -0.32 -4.01 14.92
C TYR A 162 0.30 -5.40 15.02
N THR A 163 -0.21 -6.20 15.95
CA THR A 163 0.42 -7.47 16.37
C THR A 163 -0.34 -8.71 15.88
N PRO A 164 0.29 -9.91 15.95
CA PRO A 164 -0.42 -11.17 15.77
C PRO A 164 -1.60 -11.38 16.72
N GLN A 165 -1.55 -10.82 17.94
CA GLN A 165 -2.68 -10.87 18.86
C GLN A 165 -3.84 -9.98 18.37
N ASP A 166 -3.54 -8.76 17.93
CA ASP A 166 -4.52 -7.83 17.35
C ASP A 166 -5.23 -8.51 16.16
N TYR A 167 -4.48 -9.20 15.29
CA TYR A 167 -5.06 -9.99 14.19
C TYR A 167 -6.02 -11.09 14.66
N ARG A 168 -5.69 -11.85 15.71
CA ARG A 168 -6.59 -12.89 16.23
C ARG A 168 -7.87 -12.29 16.82
N GLU A 169 -7.82 -11.07 17.35
CA GLU A 169 -8.97 -10.37 17.89
C GLU A 169 -9.88 -9.82 16.78
N ASP A 170 -9.28 -9.23 15.74
CA ASP A 170 -10.00 -8.68 14.59
C ASP A 170 -10.55 -9.78 13.68
N PHE A 171 -9.85 -10.91 13.57
CA PHE A 171 -10.18 -12.03 12.69
C PHE A 171 -10.10 -13.37 13.42
N PRO A 172 -11.01 -13.66 14.37
CA PRO A 172 -10.95 -14.89 15.18
C PRO A 172 -11.08 -16.19 14.36
N ASN A 173 -11.60 -16.10 13.13
CA ASN A 173 -11.70 -17.21 12.17
C ASN A 173 -10.80 -16.98 10.94
N GLY A 174 -9.80 -16.11 11.04
CA GLY A 174 -8.86 -15.81 9.95
C GLY A 174 -8.03 -17.03 9.55
N VAL A 175 -7.57 -17.05 8.30
CA VAL A 175 -6.85 -18.17 7.70
C VAL A 175 -5.53 -18.47 8.42
N GLU A 176 -4.87 -17.42 8.95
CA GLU A 176 -3.58 -17.54 9.63
C GLU A 176 -3.71 -17.70 11.15
N VAL A 177 -4.94 -17.79 11.68
CA VAL A 177 -5.16 -18.05 13.12
C VAL A 177 -4.79 -19.50 13.43
N THR A 178 -3.74 -19.66 14.25
CA THR A 178 -3.28 -20.97 14.73
C THR A 178 -3.20 -21.00 16.25
N ASN A 179 -2.99 -22.20 16.82
CA ASN A 179 -2.74 -22.38 18.26
C ASN A 179 -1.34 -21.91 18.69
N TYR A 180 -0.48 -21.50 17.75
CA TYR A 180 0.88 -21.08 18.01
C TYR A 180 1.02 -19.55 17.95
N LYS A 181 2.09 -19.02 18.56
CA LYS A 181 2.36 -17.57 18.52
C LYS A 181 2.77 -17.13 17.12
N ARG A 182 3.59 -17.95 16.47
CA ARG A 182 4.03 -17.74 15.09
C ARG A 182 2.83 -17.73 14.14
N THR A 183 2.56 -16.55 13.60
CA THR A 183 1.46 -16.29 12.67
C THR A 183 2.04 -15.68 11.40
N SER A 184 1.66 -16.26 10.25
CA SER A 184 2.06 -15.72 8.95
C SER A 184 1.47 -14.32 8.75
N LEU A 185 2.12 -13.46 7.97
CA LEU A 185 1.54 -12.16 7.62
C LEU A 185 0.14 -12.35 6.97
N PRO A 186 -0.96 -11.85 7.57
CA PRO A 186 -2.31 -12.17 7.12
C PRO A 186 -2.76 -11.28 5.95
N SER A 187 -2.02 -11.34 4.84
CA SER A 187 -2.19 -10.41 3.71
C SER A 187 -3.56 -10.48 3.01
N ARG A 188 -4.32 -11.56 3.22
CA ARG A 188 -5.64 -11.79 2.61
C ARG A 188 -6.78 -11.08 3.34
N GLU A 189 -6.61 -10.83 4.63
CA GLU A 189 -7.61 -10.18 5.48
C GLU A 189 -7.17 -8.78 5.91
N LEU A 190 -5.87 -8.58 6.12
CA LEU A 190 -5.33 -7.33 6.62
C LEU A 190 -5.39 -6.23 5.54
N SER A 191 -6.01 -5.10 5.89
CA SER A 191 -6.00 -3.86 5.10
C SER A 191 -5.47 -2.70 5.96
N ARG A 192 -5.20 -1.55 5.33
CA ARG A 192 -4.82 -0.34 6.09
C ARG A 192 -5.93 0.07 7.05
N GLU A 193 -7.17 -0.07 6.60
CA GLU A 193 -8.36 0.19 7.41
C GLU A 193 -8.42 -0.68 8.67
N THR A 194 -8.21 -2.00 8.55
CA THR A 194 -8.31 -2.90 9.71
C THR A 194 -7.23 -2.57 10.74
N VAL A 195 -6.00 -2.33 10.29
CA VAL A 195 -4.90 -1.84 11.14
C VAL A 195 -5.33 -0.59 11.89
N ARG A 196 -5.83 0.44 11.18
CA ARG A 196 -6.19 1.73 11.78
C ARG A 196 -7.42 1.66 12.69
N LYS A 197 -8.34 0.73 12.47
CA LYS A 197 -9.60 0.58 13.21
C LYS A 197 -9.52 -0.30 14.46
N HIS A 198 -8.45 -1.08 14.64
CA HIS A 198 -8.30 -1.99 15.77
C HIS A 198 -8.57 -1.32 17.13
N ASP A 199 -7.93 -0.18 17.40
CA ASP A 199 -8.14 0.61 18.63
C ASP A 199 -9.33 1.61 18.52
N GLY A 200 -10.25 1.38 17.58
CA GLY A 200 -11.36 2.29 17.25
C GLY A 200 -11.05 3.24 16.10
N VAL A 201 -12.03 4.10 15.76
CA VAL A 201 -11.88 5.11 14.70
C VAL A 201 -10.75 6.07 15.07
N ASN A 202 -9.74 6.18 14.20
CA ASN A 202 -8.48 6.90 14.46
C ASN A 202 -7.59 6.26 15.55
N GLY A 203 -7.55 4.92 15.62
CA GLY A 203 -6.61 4.18 16.47
C GLY A 203 -5.15 4.55 16.24
N LYS A 204 -4.19 4.06 17.03
CA LYS A 204 -2.77 4.47 16.89
C LYS A 204 -1.93 3.54 16.04
N LYS A 205 -2.38 2.31 15.81
CA LYS A 205 -1.67 1.31 15.01
C LYS A 205 -1.30 1.84 13.63
N ARG A 206 -0.03 1.73 13.25
CA ARG A 206 0.52 2.22 11.98
C ARG A 206 1.49 1.25 11.34
N PHE A 207 2.20 0.48 12.16
CA PHE A 207 3.23 -0.43 11.70
C PHE A 207 2.78 -1.88 11.81
N VAL A 208 3.03 -2.65 10.76
CA VAL A 208 2.92 -4.11 10.77
C VAL A 208 4.31 -4.65 10.48
N PHE A 209 4.93 -5.27 11.48
CA PHE A 209 6.26 -5.85 11.30
C PHE A 209 6.14 -7.31 10.92
N PHE A 210 6.90 -7.73 9.91
CA PHE A 210 7.11 -9.14 9.62
C PHE A 210 8.57 -9.38 9.26
N TRP A 211 9.03 -10.61 9.37
CA TRP A 211 10.40 -10.94 9.01
C TRP A 211 10.53 -12.11 8.05
N THR A 212 11.71 -12.24 7.46
CA THR A 212 12.07 -13.37 6.59
C THR A 212 13.52 -13.83 6.84
N LYS A 213 13.75 -15.15 6.69
CA LYS A 213 15.03 -15.90 6.84
C LYS A 213 15.71 -15.87 8.23
N ASN A 214 16.69 -16.73 8.60
CA ASN A 214 17.18 -18.03 8.09
C ASN A 214 17.38 -19.02 9.26
N ASP A 215 16.39 -19.17 10.14
CA ASP A 215 16.37 -20.34 10.99
C ASP A 215 14.96 -20.92 11.06
N SER A 216 14.75 -21.98 10.28
CA SER A 216 13.61 -22.87 10.45
C SER A 216 13.56 -23.52 11.84
N ASN A 217 14.57 -23.31 12.71
CA ASN A 217 14.67 -23.90 14.04
C ASN A 217 14.19 -23.02 15.19
N ILE A 218 13.52 -21.90 14.91
CA ILE A 218 12.91 -21.10 15.98
C ILE A 218 11.54 -21.68 16.26
N GLY A 219 11.34 -22.09 17.51
CA GLY A 219 10.08 -22.66 17.97
C GLY A 219 8.91 -21.69 17.74
N ASP A 220 7.74 -22.26 17.47
CA ASP A 220 6.52 -21.50 17.18
C ASP A 220 5.98 -20.70 18.38
N ASP A 221 6.62 -20.84 19.55
CA ASP A 221 6.34 -20.20 20.83
C ASP A 221 7.32 -19.07 21.21
N ASN A 222 8.28 -18.72 20.33
CA ASN A 222 9.19 -17.61 20.57
C ASN A 222 8.44 -16.30 20.79
N GLU A 223 8.79 -15.56 21.84
CA GLU A 223 8.13 -14.31 22.24
C GLU A 223 8.24 -13.16 21.24
N SER A 224 9.20 -13.20 20.32
CA SER A 224 9.26 -12.23 19.20
C SER A 224 7.97 -12.24 18.35
N PHE A 225 7.33 -13.40 18.22
CA PHE A 225 6.05 -13.57 17.54
C PHE A 225 4.85 -13.01 18.32
N ASP A 226 5.07 -12.42 19.50
CA ASP A 226 4.04 -11.62 20.17
C ASP A 226 3.82 -10.27 19.47
N VAL A 227 4.78 -9.81 18.65
CA VAL A 227 4.77 -8.48 18.02
C VAL A 227 5.02 -8.54 16.51
N ILE A 228 5.77 -9.54 16.03
CA ILE A 228 6.24 -9.63 14.64
C ILE A 228 5.58 -10.82 13.94
N PHE A 229 5.06 -10.62 12.74
CA PHE A 229 4.54 -11.66 11.86
C PHE A 229 5.65 -12.44 11.13
N ASP A 230 5.33 -13.62 10.62
CA ASP A 230 6.28 -14.47 9.92
C ASP A 230 6.03 -14.52 8.41
N GLY A 231 7.10 -14.38 7.62
CA GLY A 231 7.03 -14.60 6.18
C GLY A 231 6.19 -13.59 5.40
N TRP A 232 6.20 -13.74 4.09
CA TRP A 232 5.55 -12.82 3.16
C TRP A 232 4.02 -12.94 3.11
N GLY A 233 3.41 -13.93 3.76
CA GLY A 233 1.95 -14.06 3.76
C GLY A 233 1.32 -14.26 2.39
N GLY A 234 2.09 -14.68 1.38
CA GLY A 234 1.61 -14.78 -0.01
C GLY A 234 1.61 -13.48 -0.81
N LEU A 235 2.28 -12.43 -0.34
CA LEU A 235 2.67 -11.28 -1.17
C LEU A 235 3.65 -11.74 -2.26
N ASP A 236 3.44 -11.23 -3.48
CA ASP A 236 4.32 -11.52 -4.63
C ASP A 236 5.25 -10.33 -4.85
N ARG A 237 6.54 -10.61 -4.76
CA ARG A 237 7.58 -9.59 -4.67
C ARG A 237 8.45 -9.60 -5.91
N HIS A 238 8.74 -8.40 -6.39
CA HIS A 238 9.81 -8.17 -7.34
C HIS A 238 10.84 -7.18 -6.79
N TRP A 239 12.10 -7.60 -6.76
CA TRP A 239 13.25 -6.78 -6.40
C TRP A 239 14.07 -6.48 -7.65
N LYS A 240 14.38 -5.21 -7.93
CA LYS A 240 15.25 -4.81 -9.05
C LYS A 240 16.05 -3.54 -8.79
N SER A 241 17.28 -3.53 -9.32
CA SER A 241 18.06 -2.31 -9.56
C SER A 241 17.79 -1.76 -10.98
N GLY A 242 17.51 -0.46 -11.10
CA GLY A 242 17.44 0.25 -12.40
C GLY A 242 16.12 0.99 -12.71
N ASP A 243 15.93 1.29 -14.00
CA ASP A 243 14.87 2.13 -14.61
C ASP A 243 13.57 1.36 -14.96
N ASP A 244 13.43 0.12 -14.49
CA ASP A 244 12.32 -0.76 -14.83
C ASP A 244 10.98 -0.17 -14.37
N ASP A 245 9.93 -0.37 -15.18
CA ASP A 245 8.64 0.28 -15.00
C ASP A 245 7.77 -0.55 -14.03
N SER A 246 7.36 0.04 -12.90
CA SER A 246 6.50 -0.63 -11.91
C SER A 246 5.16 -1.05 -12.54
N LEU A 247 4.75 -0.41 -13.64
CA LEU A 247 3.56 -0.76 -14.41
C LEU A 247 3.63 -2.15 -15.04
N ASP A 248 4.77 -2.51 -15.63
CA ASP A 248 4.95 -3.82 -16.27
C ASP A 248 4.82 -4.94 -15.24
N ASN A 249 5.32 -4.70 -14.02
CA ASN A 249 5.20 -5.64 -12.90
C ASN A 249 3.75 -5.80 -12.44
N TRP A 250 2.99 -4.71 -12.39
CA TRP A 250 1.57 -4.78 -12.03
C TRP A 250 0.72 -5.48 -13.07
N ASP A 251 1.07 -5.33 -14.36
CA ASP A 251 0.45 -6.07 -15.46
C ASP A 251 0.71 -7.58 -15.32
N ASP A 252 1.88 -7.97 -14.80
CA ASP A 252 2.24 -9.36 -14.47
C ASP A 252 1.63 -9.87 -13.15
N GLY A 253 0.89 -9.02 -12.42
CA GLY A 253 0.21 -9.38 -11.18
C GLY A 253 1.09 -9.34 -9.93
N ILE A 254 2.31 -8.81 -10.02
CA ILE A 254 3.17 -8.52 -8.86
C ILE A 254 2.48 -7.42 -8.03
N ASN A 255 2.44 -7.61 -6.71
CA ASN A 255 1.81 -6.64 -5.80
C ASN A 255 2.81 -5.83 -4.99
N THR A 256 4.07 -6.27 -4.89
CA THR A 256 5.12 -5.57 -4.14
C THR A 256 6.33 -5.34 -5.02
N VAL A 257 6.63 -4.08 -5.34
CA VAL A 257 7.80 -3.69 -6.16
C VAL A 257 8.77 -2.89 -5.30
N GLU A 258 9.95 -3.45 -5.06
CA GLU A 258 10.99 -2.85 -4.21
C GLU A 258 12.02 -2.08 -5.03
N HIS A 259 12.17 -0.79 -4.74
CA HIS A 259 13.07 0.13 -5.44
C HIS A 259 14.30 0.51 -4.62
N TYR A 260 15.37 0.82 -5.36
CA TYR A 260 16.59 1.48 -4.88
C TYR A 260 16.62 2.95 -5.31
N ASP A 261 17.35 3.77 -4.56
CA ASP A 261 17.59 5.20 -4.82
C ASP A 261 16.31 5.99 -5.08
N VAL A 262 15.35 5.87 -4.15
CA VAL A 262 14.10 6.63 -4.25
C VAL A 262 14.36 8.10 -3.89
N SER A 263 13.74 9.01 -4.65
CA SER A 263 13.86 10.44 -4.45
C SER A 263 12.53 11.15 -4.64
N ALA A 264 12.42 12.38 -4.17
CA ALA A 264 11.20 13.18 -4.32
C ALA A 264 10.85 13.45 -5.79
N THR A 265 11.84 13.39 -6.69
CA THR A 265 11.72 13.51 -8.16
C THR A 265 11.59 12.17 -8.89
N ASP A 266 11.46 11.06 -8.16
CA ASP A 266 11.47 9.74 -8.77
C ASP A 266 10.23 9.50 -9.63
N SER A 267 10.43 9.45 -10.95
CA SER A 267 9.35 9.15 -11.92
C SER A 267 8.67 7.81 -11.63
N ARG A 268 9.34 6.88 -10.92
CA ARG A 268 8.77 5.60 -10.48
C ARG A 268 7.69 5.76 -9.43
N PHE A 269 7.84 6.72 -8.52
CA PHE A 269 6.82 7.04 -7.52
C PHE A 269 5.81 8.08 -8.02
N GLN A 270 6.22 8.92 -8.98
CA GLN A 270 5.36 9.97 -9.51
C GLN A 270 4.41 9.48 -10.62
N ASN A 271 4.90 8.79 -11.66
CA ASN A 271 4.07 8.48 -12.84
C ASN A 271 3.98 6.99 -13.17
N LYS A 272 5.07 6.25 -13.00
CA LYS A 272 5.07 4.78 -13.17
C LYS A 272 4.51 4.06 -11.94
N GLY A 273 4.32 4.82 -10.87
CA GLY A 273 3.79 4.48 -9.56
C GLY A 273 2.25 4.46 -9.48
N LEU A 274 1.60 4.90 -10.55
CA LEU A 274 0.16 5.03 -10.62
C LEU A 274 -0.37 3.97 -11.56
N TRP A 275 -1.23 3.07 -11.10
CA TRP A 275 -1.99 2.17 -11.97
C TRP A 275 -3.37 2.76 -12.31
N SER A 276 -3.88 3.65 -11.47
CA SER A 276 -5.24 4.20 -11.53
C SER A 276 -5.36 5.36 -12.51
N TRP A 277 -5.06 6.58 -12.08
CA TRP A 277 -5.19 7.81 -12.86
C TRP A 277 -4.27 7.88 -14.07
N GLY A 278 -4.72 8.54 -15.12
CA GLY A 278 -3.91 8.86 -16.29
C GLY A 278 -2.86 9.94 -15.99
N GLU A 279 -1.87 10.07 -16.87
CA GLU A 279 -0.89 11.16 -16.75
C GLU A 279 -1.61 12.51 -16.80
N GLY A 280 -1.44 13.33 -15.75
CA GLY A 280 -2.09 14.63 -15.63
C GLY A 280 -3.58 14.55 -15.28
N GLU A 281 -4.02 13.48 -14.60
CA GLU A 281 -5.40 13.31 -14.11
C GLU A 281 -5.39 13.00 -12.60
N PRO A 282 -6.46 13.31 -11.84
CA PRO A 282 -7.61 14.12 -12.26
C PRO A 282 -7.23 15.59 -12.41
N ASN A 283 -7.82 16.34 -13.34
CA ASN A 283 -7.41 17.74 -13.61
C ASN A 283 -8.53 18.77 -13.58
N ASP A 284 -9.75 18.37 -13.23
CA ASP A 284 -10.92 19.22 -13.06
C ASP A 284 -11.15 20.15 -14.28
N HIS A 285 -11.11 19.57 -15.50
CA HIS A 285 -11.07 20.39 -16.71
C HIS A 285 -12.33 21.22 -16.96
N GLY A 286 -12.15 22.52 -17.18
CA GLY A 286 -13.19 23.39 -17.71
C GLY A 286 -14.13 23.95 -16.63
N ASN A 287 -15.37 23.45 -16.59
CA ASN A 287 -16.41 23.94 -15.67
C ASN A 287 -16.68 22.97 -14.49
N GLY A 288 -15.73 22.09 -14.16
CA GLY A 288 -15.93 20.99 -13.22
C GLY A 288 -15.88 19.62 -13.90
N GLU A 289 -15.01 18.72 -13.46
CA GLU A 289 -15.03 17.29 -13.80
C GLU A 289 -15.06 16.44 -12.53
N ASP A 290 -16.27 16.11 -12.03
CA ASP A 290 -16.39 15.53 -10.69
C ASP A 290 -16.58 14.00 -10.66
N CYS A 291 -16.63 13.34 -11.81
CA CYS A 291 -16.95 11.91 -11.92
C CYS A 291 -15.89 11.17 -12.72
N ALA A 292 -15.36 10.07 -12.18
CA ALA A 292 -14.31 9.31 -12.86
C ALA A 292 -14.89 8.33 -13.90
N VAL A 293 -14.20 8.23 -15.03
CA VAL A 293 -14.31 7.12 -15.99
C VAL A 293 -13.03 6.29 -16.00
N ILE A 294 -13.14 5.02 -16.36
CA ILE A 294 -12.00 4.24 -16.87
C ILE A 294 -11.96 4.34 -18.40
N ARG A 295 -10.79 4.64 -18.95
CA ARG A 295 -10.53 4.81 -20.39
C ARG A 295 -10.07 3.50 -21.05
N SER A 296 -10.05 3.47 -22.38
CA SER A 296 -9.60 2.32 -23.18
C SER A 296 -8.12 1.96 -23.02
N ASP A 297 -7.29 2.84 -22.44
CA ASP A 297 -5.91 2.53 -22.05
C ASP A 297 -5.82 1.82 -20.69
N GLY A 298 -6.91 1.76 -19.93
CA GLY A 298 -7.00 1.20 -18.58
C GLY A 298 -6.87 2.23 -17.47
N ARG A 299 -6.71 3.53 -17.78
CA ARG A 299 -6.48 4.59 -16.78
C ARG A 299 -7.72 5.42 -16.51
N PHE A 300 -7.74 6.04 -15.35
CA PHE A 300 -8.84 6.91 -14.94
C PHE A 300 -8.65 8.31 -15.48
N ASN A 301 -9.77 8.99 -15.68
CA ASN A 301 -9.83 10.41 -15.91
C ASN A 301 -11.19 10.89 -15.39
N ASP A 302 -11.20 12.08 -14.87
CA ASP A 302 -12.38 12.76 -14.39
C ASP A 302 -13.14 13.38 -15.56
N ARG A 303 -14.46 13.45 -15.41
CA ARG A 303 -15.41 13.90 -16.43
C ARG A 303 -16.61 14.57 -15.79
N GLN A 304 -17.21 15.49 -16.54
CA GLN A 304 -18.53 16.04 -16.24
C GLN A 304 -19.56 14.91 -16.07
N CYS A 305 -20.15 14.84 -14.89
CA CYS A 305 -21.04 13.75 -14.46
C CYS A 305 -22.31 13.57 -15.31
N ASP A 306 -22.71 14.60 -16.06
CA ASP A 306 -23.89 14.60 -16.94
C ASP A 306 -23.61 14.01 -18.34
N ARG A 307 -22.35 13.61 -18.61
CA ARG A 307 -22.00 12.87 -19.83
C ARG A 307 -22.61 11.47 -19.84
N SER A 308 -22.70 10.90 -21.04
CA SER A 308 -23.32 9.60 -21.26
C SER A 308 -22.28 8.53 -21.60
N TYR A 309 -21.95 7.67 -20.64
CA TYR A 309 -21.10 6.49 -20.81
C TYR A 309 -21.82 5.22 -20.33
N SER A 310 -21.31 4.04 -20.70
CA SER A 310 -21.67 2.78 -20.06
C SER A 310 -21.11 2.73 -18.63
N PHE A 311 -21.57 1.80 -17.80
CA PHE A 311 -21.15 1.66 -16.41
C PHE A 311 -20.36 0.38 -16.20
N ALA A 312 -19.29 0.48 -15.41
CA ALA A 312 -18.54 -0.66 -14.90
C ALA A 312 -19.24 -1.26 -13.68
N CYS A 313 -19.67 -2.51 -13.81
CA CYS A 313 -20.38 -3.23 -12.75
C CYS A 313 -19.51 -4.36 -12.22
N LYS A 314 -19.30 -4.40 -10.91
CA LYS A 314 -18.60 -5.46 -10.20
C LYS A 314 -19.62 -6.43 -9.61
N ARG A 315 -19.35 -7.72 -9.74
CA ARG A 315 -20.18 -8.79 -9.18
C ARG A 315 -19.83 -8.99 -7.70
N ARG A 316 -20.84 -8.93 -6.83
CA ARG A 316 -20.76 -9.29 -5.40
C ARG A 316 -21.47 -10.63 -5.19
N LEU A 317 -20.75 -11.66 -4.73
CA LEU A 317 -21.27 -13.01 -4.57
C LEU A 317 -21.95 -13.22 -3.22
N ASN A 318 -21.49 -12.53 -2.17
CA ASN A 318 -21.98 -12.72 -0.79
C ASN A 318 -22.39 -11.40 -0.10
N GLY A 319 -22.52 -10.31 -0.85
CA GLY A 319 -22.86 -8.99 -0.31
C GLY A 319 -21.71 -8.24 0.36
N GLU A 320 -20.62 -8.92 0.71
CA GLU A 320 -19.41 -8.32 1.30
C GLU A 320 -18.32 -8.05 0.24
N LEU A 321 -17.69 -6.88 0.33
CA LEU A 321 -16.56 -6.52 -0.51
C LEU A 321 -15.30 -7.30 -0.08
N HIS A 322 -14.84 -8.19 -0.96
CA HIS A 322 -13.45 -8.65 -1.12
C HIS A 322 -12.97 -9.86 -0.32
N VAL A 323 -13.38 -10.11 0.93
CA VAL A 323 -12.92 -11.32 1.62
C VAL A 323 -13.62 -12.59 1.10
N ASN A 324 -14.89 -12.47 0.71
CA ASN A 324 -15.73 -13.61 0.31
C ASN A 324 -16.06 -13.70 -1.20
N ASP A 325 -15.58 -12.74 -2.00
CA ASP A 325 -15.73 -12.76 -3.47
C ASP A 325 -14.61 -13.52 -4.18
N LEU A 326 -13.58 -13.91 -3.43
CA LEU A 326 -12.42 -14.63 -3.90
C LEU A 326 -12.61 -16.10 -3.55
N LYS A 327 -12.34 -17.00 -4.50
CA LYS A 327 -12.52 -18.43 -4.28
C LYS A 327 -11.78 -18.86 -3.00
N ASP A 328 -12.34 -19.85 -2.30
CA ASP A 328 -11.73 -20.46 -1.09
C ASP A 328 -10.28 -20.94 -1.31
N ASP A 329 -9.85 -21.13 -2.57
CA ASP A 329 -8.48 -21.50 -2.96
C ASP A 329 -7.52 -20.30 -3.16
N GLY A 330 -8.00 -19.07 -3.07
CA GLY A 330 -7.19 -17.86 -3.29
C GLY A 330 -6.91 -17.49 -4.74
N ALA A 331 -7.59 -18.11 -5.71
CA ALA A 331 -7.53 -17.71 -7.12
C ALA A 331 -8.58 -16.63 -7.44
N ILE A 332 -8.12 -15.53 -8.05
CA ILE A 332 -8.98 -14.41 -8.47
C ILE A 332 -9.18 -14.47 -9.98
N ASP A 333 -10.44 -14.42 -10.42
CA ASP A 333 -10.79 -14.32 -11.84
C ASP A 333 -11.41 -12.94 -12.11
N TYR A 334 -10.54 -11.92 -12.16
CA TYR A 334 -10.94 -10.52 -12.39
C TYR A 334 -11.84 -10.34 -13.62
N PRO A 335 -11.59 -10.98 -14.79
CA PRO A 335 -12.48 -10.90 -15.95
C PRO A 335 -13.94 -11.33 -15.71
N VAL A 336 -14.19 -12.26 -14.79
CA VAL A 336 -15.54 -12.73 -14.45
C VAL A 336 -16.22 -11.84 -13.40
N MET A 337 -15.44 -11.08 -12.62
CA MET A 337 -15.96 -10.13 -11.63
C MET A 337 -16.55 -8.86 -12.27
N TRP A 338 -16.14 -8.52 -13.49
CA TRP A 338 -16.52 -7.27 -14.14
C TRP A 338 -17.41 -7.45 -15.38
N SER A 339 -18.40 -6.57 -15.51
CA SER A 339 -19.23 -6.42 -16.70
C SER A 339 -19.45 -4.94 -17.02
N LEU A 340 -19.78 -4.64 -18.28
CA LEU A 340 -20.25 -3.32 -18.70
C LEU A 340 -21.76 -3.35 -18.96
N THR A 341 -22.45 -2.26 -18.67
CA THR A 341 -23.82 -2.07 -19.14
C THR A 341 -23.84 -1.80 -20.64
N THR A 342 -24.88 -2.28 -21.33
CA THR A 342 -25.12 -1.89 -22.73
C THR A 342 -25.76 -0.50 -22.82
N ARG A 343 -26.56 -0.13 -21.82
CA ARG A 343 -27.20 1.19 -21.74
C ARG A 343 -26.18 2.21 -21.23
N LYS A 344 -26.18 3.39 -21.86
CA LYS A 344 -25.38 4.55 -21.45
C LYS A 344 -26.27 5.59 -20.79
N SER A 345 -25.75 6.26 -19.77
CA SER A 345 -26.45 7.34 -19.06
C SER A 345 -25.46 8.22 -18.27
N THR A 346 -25.99 9.25 -17.59
CA THR A 346 -25.30 10.07 -16.59
C THR A 346 -24.81 9.24 -15.40
N TRP A 347 -23.70 9.67 -14.78
CA TRP A 347 -23.00 8.94 -13.72
C TRP A 347 -23.93 8.53 -12.55
N SER A 348 -24.85 9.43 -12.17
CA SER A 348 -25.83 9.24 -11.09
C SER A 348 -26.69 7.98 -11.20
N ASN A 349 -26.83 7.42 -12.40
CA ASN A 349 -27.67 6.24 -12.64
C ASN A 349 -26.90 4.91 -12.47
N GLY A 350 -25.60 4.95 -12.16
CA GLY A 350 -24.72 3.79 -12.22
C GLY A 350 -25.21 2.57 -11.45
N GLU A 351 -25.56 2.73 -10.17
CA GLU A 351 -26.05 1.59 -9.38
C GLU A 351 -27.33 1.01 -9.96
N SER A 352 -28.30 1.86 -10.35
CA SER A 352 -29.56 1.39 -10.93
C SER A 352 -29.36 0.64 -12.25
N GLU A 353 -28.40 1.06 -13.08
CA GLU A 353 -28.09 0.43 -14.36
C GLU A 353 -27.30 -0.87 -14.17
N CYS A 354 -26.41 -0.95 -13.17
CA CYS A 354 -25.75 -2.19 -12.81
C CYS A 354 -26.74 -3.22 -12.23
N GLN A 355 -27.65 -2.80 -11.35
CA GLN A 355 -28.70 -3.66 -10.81
C GLN A 355 -29.66 -4.20 -11.88
N ALA A 356 -29.81 -3.50 -13.02
CA ALA A 356 -30.58 -3.99 -14.16
C ALA A 356 -29.93 -5.21 -14.85
N LEU A 357 -28.63 -5.45 -14.66
CA LEU A 357 -27.95 -6.68 -15.11
C LEU A 357 -28.27 -7.89 -14.19
N GLY A 358 -28.71 -7.62 -12.96
CA GLY A 358 -29.02 -8.61 -11.92
C GLY A 358 -28.60 -8.14 -10.53
N ALA A 359 -29.25 -8.69 -9.49
CA ALA A 359 -29.08 -8.25 -8.10
C ALA A 359 -27.62 -8.33 -7.58
N GLN A 360 -26.81 -9.19 -8.18
CA GLN A 360 -25.40 -9.38 -7.82
C GLN A 360 -24.46 -8.33 -8.42
N TRP A 361 -24.93 -7.46 -9.32
CA TRP A 361 -24.10 -6.49 -10.03
C TRP A 361 -24.26 -5.11 -9.42
N HIS A 362 -23.15 -4.56 -8.93
CA HIS A 362 -23.11 -3.25 -8.31
C HIS A 362 -22.20 -2.33 -9.10
N PHE A 363 -22.54 -1.05 -9.15
CA PHE A 363 -21.66 -0.03 -9.70
C PHE A 363 -20.44 0.08 -8.79
N ASP A 364 -19.22 0.01 -9.34
CA ASP A 364 -18.03 -0.06 -8.50
C ASP A 364 -16.80 0.52 -9.21
N VAL A 365 -15.67 0.56 -8.51
CA VAL A 365 -14.39 1.10 -8.98
C VAL A 365 -13.27 0.03 -8.86
N PRO A 366 -12.41 -0.13 -9.88
CA PRO A 366 -11.22 -0.98 -9.79
C PRO A 366 -10.31 -0.57 -8.63
N ARG A 367 -9.76 -1.52 -7.89
CA ARG A 367 -8.84 -1.27 -6.76
C ARG A 367 -7.40 -1.72 -7.00
N ASN A 368 -7.10 -2.27 -8.17
CA ASN A 368 -5.74 -2.59 -8.61
C ASN A 368 -5.68 -2.66 -10.14
N MET A 369 -4.46 -2.74 -10.69
CA MET A 369 -4.23 -2.86 -12.14
C MET A 369 -4.95 -4.06 -12.75
N MET A 370 -5.02 -5.20 -12.06
CA MET A 370 -5.63 -6.40 -12.63
C MET A 370 -7.15 -6.22 -12.87
N GLU A 371 -7.83 -5.50 -11.98
CA GLU A 371 -9.21 -5.07 -12.18
C GLU A 371 -9.35 -4.05 -13.32
N ALA A 372 -8.42 -3.10 -13.41
CA ALA A 372 -8.39 -2.11 -14.48
C ALA A 372 -8.17 -2.76 -15.87
N LEU A 373 -7.26 -3.74 -15.98
CA LEU A 373 -7.00 -4.52 -17.19
C LEU A 373 -8.20 -5.39 -17.59
N ALA A 374 -8.93 -5.94 -16.60
CA ALA A 374 -10.16 -6.66 -16.85
C ALA A 374 -11.20 -5.75 -17.51
N LEU A 375 -11.41 -4.54 -16.98
CA LEU A 375 -12.32 -3.55 -17.57
C LEU A 375 -11.84 -3.01 -18.92
N LYS A 376 -10.54 -2.75 -19.09
CA LYS A 376 -9.92 -2.40 -20.38
C LYS A 376 -10.28 -3.42 -21.47
N SER A 377 -10.19 -4.70 -21.14
CA SER A 377 -10.56 -5.79 -22.05
C SER A 377 -12.06 -5.79 -22.38
N LYS A 378 -12.93 -5.47 -21.41
CA LYS A 378 -14.39 -5.34 -21.64
C LYS A 378 -14.72 -4.14 -22.53
N LEU A 379 -14.06 -3.00 -22.32
CA LEU A 379 -14.21 -1.81 -23.16
C LEU A 379 -13.85 -2.13 -24.61
N ALA A 380 -12.70 -2.77 -24.84
CA ALA A 380 -12.27 -3.20 -26.17
C ALA A 380 -13.29 -4.15 -26.83
N ALA A 381 -13.80 -5.13 -26.09
CA ALA A 381 -14.81 -6.08 -26.59
C ALA A 381 -16.15 -5.40 -26.93
N ALA A 382 -16.52 -4.36 -26.18
CA ALA A 382 -17.74 -3.57 -26.41
C ALA A 382 -17.54 -2.44 -27.44
N SER A 383 -16.32 -2.24 -27.96
CA SER A 383 -15.94 -1.08 -28.78
C SER A 383 -16.23 0.27 -28.11
N GLU A 384 -16.06 0.31 -26.79
CA GLU A 384 -16.22 1.51 -25.96
C GLU A 384 -14.86 2.16 -25.68
N THR A 385 -14.85 3.50 -25.63
CA THR A 385 -13.62 4.27 -25.34
C THR A 385 -13.48 4.61 -23.86
N ALA A 386 -14.58 4.60 -23.12
CA ALA A 386 -14.60 4.79 -21.67
C ALA A 386 -15.91 4.26 -21.05
N ALA A 387 -15.89 3.99 -19.75
CA ALA A 387 -17.05 3.67 -18.93
C ALA A 387 -16.97 4.39 -17.58
N TRP A 388 -18.12 4.76 -17.02
CA TRP A 388 -18.24 5.26 -15.66
C TRP A 388 -17.77 4.21 -14.64
N ILE A 389 -17.06 4.68 -13.61
CA ILE A 389 -16.68 3.92 -12.42
C ILE A 389 -17.19 4.66 -11.18
N ALA A 390 -17.45 3.94 -10.07
CA ALA A 390 -18.06 4.50 -8.88
C ALA A 390 -17.08 5.33 -8.01
N TYR A 391 -16.52 6.39 -8.60
CA TYR A 391 -15.56 7.27 -7.94
C TYR A 391 -15.82 8.72 -8.36
N THR A 392 -16.04 9.60 -7.38
CA THR A 392 -16.49 10.98 -7.61
C THR A 392 -16.14 11.89 -6.43
N ASP A 393 -15.96 13.18 -6.65
CA ASP A 393 -15.81 14.21 -5.61
C ASP A 393 -17.00 15.20 -5.57
N GLN A 394 -18.15 14.85 -6.17
CA GLN A 394 -19.37 15.68 -6.26
C GLN A 394 -19.84 16.30 -4.94
N ASP A 395 -19.58 15.66 -3.79
CA ASP A 395 -20.02 16.14 -2.47
C ASP A 395 -18.96 17.02 -1.74
N SER A 396 -17.80 17.24 -2.37
CA SER A 396 -16.63 17.96 -1.82
C SER A 396 -16.30 19.26 -2.58
N GLU A 397 -17.31 20.03 -3.01
CA GLU A 397 -17.08 21.30 -3.72
C GLU A 397 -16.61 22.42 -2.77
N GLY A 398 -15.31 22.78 -2.83
CA GLY A 398 -14.75 23.81 -1.95
C GLY A 398 -13.28 24.19 -2.15
N ALA A 399 -12.85 24.38 -3.41
CA ALA A 399 -11.58 24.95 -3.90
C ALA A 399 -10.48 23.95 -4.31
N ILE A 400 -10.38 23.73 -5.64
CA ILE A 400 -9.26 23.13 -6.40
C ILE A 400 -8.99 21.66 -6.04
N GLU A 401 -9.34 20.76 -6.98
CA GLU A 401 -9.24 19.28 -6.90
C GLU A 401 -9.93 18.69 -5.66
N GLY A 402 -11.06 17.99 -5.85
CA GLY A 402 -11.88 17.47 -4.76
C GLY A 402 -11.39 16.14 -4.20
N ASP A 403 -11.91 15.79 -3.03
CA ASP A 403 -11.66 14.49 -2.40
C ASP A 403 -12.54 13.44 -3.07
N PHE A 404 -12.00 12.74 -4.08
CA PHE A 404 -12.72 11.66 -4.73
C PHE A 404 -13.03 10.55 -3.70
N ILE A 405 -14.32 10.28 -3.55
CA ILE A 405 -14.87 9.24 -2.69
C ILE A 405 -15.51 8.13 -3.52
N ILE A 406 -15.48 6.92 -2.95
CA ILE A 406 -16.25 5.79 -3.45
C ILE A 406 -17.67 5.96 -2.94
N THR A 407 -18.66 6.02 -3.83
CA THR A 407 -20.08 6.24 -3.45
C THR A 407 -20.86 4.96 -3.25
N THR A 408 -20.23 3.81 -3.51
CA THR A 408 -20.79 2.55 -3.04
C THR A 408 -20.72 2.56 -1.53
N VAL A 409 -21.88 2.60 -0.89
CA VAL A 409 -21.98 2.37 0.55
C VAL A 409 -21.32 1.02 0.82
N ASP A 410 -20.26 1.03 1.64
CA ASP A 410 -19.79 -0.16 2.34
C ASP A 410 -20.94 -0.57 3.26
N TYR A 411 -21.79 -1.49 2.80
CA TYR A 411 -22.88 -2.05 3.58
C TYR A 411 -22.36 -3.14 4.52
#